data_AF-A0A643BPD0-F1
#
_entry.id   AF-A0A643BPD0-F1
#
_cell.length_a   1.000
_cell.length_b   1.000
_cell.length_c   1.000
_cell.angle_alpha   90.00
_cell.angle_beta   90.00
_cell.angle_gamma   90.00
#
_symmetry.space_group_name_H-M   'P 1'
#
loop_
_entity.id
_entity.type
_entity.pdbx_description
1 polymer ?
#
loop_
_entity_poly.entity_id
_entity_poly.type
_entity_poly.pdbx_seq_one_letter_code
_entity_poly.pdbx_strand_id
1 'polypeptide(L)'
;KTCVLDVVKGEKVKPVFEEPPNPTNVEVSLQQMKANDPSLQEVNLNNIKNIPIPTLKEFAKALETNTHVKKFSLAATRSNDPVAIAFADMLKVNKTLKSLNIESNFITGTGILALVEALKENDTLTEIKIDNQRQQLGTAVEMEIAQMLEENSRILKFGYQFTKQGPRTRVAAAITKNNDLGNAAIICAVSN
;
A
#
# COMPACT_ATOMS: atom_id res chain seq x y z
N LYS A 1 -12.14 25.75 52.63
CA LYS A 1 -11.89 24.82 51.51
C LYS A 1 -12.25 25.55 50.23
N THR A 2 -11.27 26.12 49.54
CA THR A 2 -11.49 26.89 48.31
C THR A 2 -11.43 25.93 47.13
N CYS A 3 -12.51 25.86 46.35
CA CYS A 3 -12.58 25.05 45.14
C CYS A 3 -11.95 25.86 44.00
N VAL A 4 -10.81 25.42 43.47
CA VAL A 4 -10.26 25.92 42.22
C VAL A 4 -10.88 25.12 41.08
N LEU A 5 -11.69 25.78 40.27
CA LEU A 5 -12.16 25.26 38.99
C LEU A 5 -11.03 25.47 37.98
N ASP A 6 -10.29 24.41 37.68
CA ASP A 6 -9.35 24.40 36.55
C ASP A 6 -10.15 24.49 35.24
N VAL A 7 -10.15 25.67 34.63
CA VAL A 7 -10.73 25.91 33.31
C VAL A 7 -9.77 25.36 32.27
N VAL A 8 -10.09 24.19 31.71
CA VAL A 8 -9.41 23.64 30.54
C VAL A 8 -9.60 24.63 29.38
N LYS A 9 -8.54 25.35 28.99
CA LYS A 9 -8.52 26.18 27.79
C LYS A 9 -8.70 25.27 26.58
N GLY A 10 -9.85 25.37 25.90
CA GLY A 10 -10.09 24.68 24.63
C GLY A 10 -8.99 24.99 23.61
N GLU A 11 -8.42 23.97 23.01
CA GLU A 11 -7.42 24.13 21.96
C GLU A 11 -8.02 24.92 20.80
N LYS A 12 -7.27 25.90 20.29
CA LYS A 12 -7.68 26.66 19.11
C LYS A 12 -7.77 25.70 17.93
N VAL A 13 -8.99 25.51 17.40
CA VAL A 13 -9.22 24.73 16.18
C VAL A 13 -8.31 25.31 15.09
N LYS A 14 -7.31 24.54 14.67
CA LYS A 14 -6.51 24.93 13.51
C LYS A 14 -7.45 25.01 12.31
N PRO A 15 -7.39 26.09 11.51
CA PRO A 15 -8.18 26.16 10.30
C PRO A 15 -7.90 24.92 9.45
N VAL A 16 -8.97 24.19 9.11
CA VAL A 16 -8.87 23.05 8.20
C VAL A 16 -8.67 23.64 6.81
N PHE A 17 -7.42 23.65 6.35
CA PHE A 17 -7.13 23.94 4.95
C PHE A 17 -7.57 22.71 4.15
N GLU A 18 -8.71 22.79 3.45
CA GLU A 18 -9.12 21.74 2.53
C GLU A 18 -8.13 21.71 1.36
N GLU A 19 -7.40 20.61 1.23
CA GLU A 19 -6.56 20.38 0.04
C GLU A 19 -7.46 20.30 -1.20
N PRO A 20 -6.99 20.82 -2.36
CA PRO A 20 -7.76 20.70 -3.59
C PRO A 20 -8.00 19.22 -3.93
N PRO A 21 -9.13 18.90 -4.59
CA PRO A 21 -9.40 17.53 -5.01
C PRO A 21 -8.30 17.02 -5.95
N ASN A 22 -8.04 15.72 -5.90
CA ASN A 22 -7.06 15.08 -6.78
C ASN A 22 -7.44 15.33 -8.26
N PRO A 23 -6.56 15.93 -9.08
CA PRO A 23 -6.87 16.32 -10.45
C PRO A 23 -6.85 15.16 -11.47
N THR A 24 -6.50 13.95 -11.04
CA THR A 24 -6.31 12.79 -11.94
C THR A 24 -7.62 12.41 -12.64
N ASN A 25 -7.57 12.33 -13.97
CA ASN A 25 -8.69 11.83 -14.77
C ASN A 25 -8.63 10.30 -14.84
N VAL A 26 -9.54 9.63 -14.10
CA VAL A 26 -9.59 8.18 -13.96
C VAL A 26 -9.71 7.45 -15.30
N GLU A 27 -10.58 7.93 -16.20
CA GLU A 27 -10.83 7.33 -17.52
C GLU A 27 -9.57 7.37 -18.39
N VAL A 28 -8.94 8.55 -18.46
CA VAL A 28 -7.73 8.76 -19.28
C VAL A 28 -6.57 7.93 -18.72
N SER A 29 -6.35 7.94 -17.40
CA SER A 29 -5.29 7.12 -16.79
C SER A 29 -5.51 5.62 -17.04
N LEU A 30 -6.75 5.14 -16.99
CA LEU A 30 -7.06 3.74 -17.29
C LEU A 30 -6.80 3.42 -18.77
N GLN A 31 -7.18 4.31 -19.69
CA GLN A 31 -6.93 4.14 -21.13
C GLN A 31 -5.43 4.13 -21.43
N GLN A 32 -4.65 5.06 -20.88
CA GLN A 32 -3.20 5.10 -21.04
C GLN A 32 -2.53 3.84 -20.49
N MET A 33 -3.00 3.36 -19.33
CA MET A 33 -2.48 2.13 -18.73
C MET A 33 -2.78 0.90 -19.58
N LYS A 34 -4.00 0.79 -20.12
CA LYS A 34 -4.40 -0.27 -21.07
C LYS A 34 -3.61 -0.20 -22.37
N ALA A 35 -3.26 1.00 -22.83
CA ALA A 35 -2.42 1.22 -24.01
C ALA A 35 -0.92 0.97 -23.75
N ASN A 36 -0.53 0.62 -22.51
CA ASN A 36 0.85 0.49 -22.08
C ASN A 36 1.69 1.75 -22.42
N ASP A 37 1.12 2.94 -22.17
CA ASP A 37 1.76 4.22 -22.46
C ASP A 37 3.10 4.37 -21.69
N PRO A 38 4.24 4.54 -22.37
CA PRO A 38 5.56 4.64 -21.73
C PRO A 38 5.75 5.92 -20.90
N SER A 39 4.92 6.94 -21.14
CA SER A 39 4.94 8.18 -20.36
C SER A 39 4.24 8.03 -19.01
N LEU A 40 3.35 7.04 -18.86
CA LEU A 40 2.60 6.80 -17.62
C LEU A 40 3.40 5.91 -16.66
N GLN A 41 4.17 6.55 -15.77
CA GLN A 41 4.98 5.83 -14.77
C GLN A 41 4.34 5.76 -13.38
N GLU A 42 3.40 6.66 -13.09
CA GLU A 42 2.74 6.75 -11.79
C GLU A 42 1.24 7.02 -11.98
N VAL A 43 0.42 6.28 -11.23
CA VAL A 43 -1.03 6.51 -11.18
C VAL A 43 -1.45 6.75 -9.73
N ASN A 44 -2.01 7.92 -9.48
CA ASN A 44 -2.44 8.37 -8.17
C ASN A 44 -3.95 8.66 -8.15
N LEU A 45 -4.73 7.72 -7.63
CA LEU A 45 -6.18 7.83 -7.47
C LEU A 45 -6.59 8.28 -6.05
N ASN A 46 -5.63 8.73 -5.23
CA ASN A 46 -5.88 9.04 -3.82
C ASN A 46 -7.00 10.06 -3.66
N ASN A 47 -7.89 9.82 -2.70
CA ASN A 47 -9.00 10.70 -2.34
C ASN A 47 -10.05 10.93 -3.45
N ILE A 48 -9.97 10.25 -4.59
CA ILE A 48 -11.03 10.28 -5.61
C ILE A 48 -12.17 9.38 -5.13
N LYS A 49 -13.20 10.03 -4.60
CA LYS A 49 -14.39 9.34 -4.08
C LYS A 49 -15.26 8.87 -5.25
N ASN A 50 -15.89 7.71 -5.09
CA ASN A 50 -16.88 7.13 -6.02
C ASN A 50 -16.33 6.54 -7.34
N ILE A 51 -15.08 6.08 -7.36
CA ILE A 51 -14.64 5.19 -8.45
C ILE A 51 -15.40 3.87 -8.33
N PRO A 52 -16.10 3.39 -9.38
CA PRO A 52 -16.77 2.10 -9.32
C PRO A 52 -15.77 0.96 -9.05
N ILE A 53 -16.17 0.00 -8.20
CA ILE A 53 -15.36 -1.20 -7.93
C ILE A 53 -14.95 -1.93 -9.22
N PRO A 54 -15.81 -2.09 -10.24
CA PRO A 54 -15.39 -2.66 -11.53
C PRO A 54 -14.24 -1.89 -12.18
N THR A 55 -14.27 -0.56 -12.17
CA THR A 55 -13.20 0.29 -12.72
C THR A 55 -11.88 0.08 -11.96
N LEU A 56 -11.90 -0.03 -10.64
CA LEU A 56 -10.69 -0.33 -9.85
C LEU A 56 -10.12 -1.72 -10.17
N LYS A 57 -10.98 -2.71 -10.42
CA LYS A 57 -10.55 -4.03 -10.90
C LYS A 57 -9.99 -3.97 -12.32
N GLU A 58 -10.49 -3.09 -13.18
CA GLU A 58 -9.92 -2.87 -14.51
C GLU A 58 -8.51 -2.28 -14.46
N PHE A 59 -8.20 -1.42 -13.47
CA PHE A 59 -6.82 -0.99 -13.24
C PHE A 59 -5.91 -2.16 -12.88
N ALA A 60 -6.33 -3.02 -11.95
CA ALA A 60 -5.57 -4.22 -11.62
C ALA A 60 -5.37 -5.12 -12.86
N LYS A 61 -6.42 -5.31 -13.67
CA LYS A 61 -6.34 -6.10 -14.90
C LYS A 61 -5.38 -5.48 -15.93
N ALA A 62 -5.42 -4.16 -16.12
CA ALA A 62 -4.53 -3.46 -17.03
C ALA A 62 -3.06 -3.52 -16.57
N LEU A 63 -2.83 -3.49 -15.26
CA LEU A 63 -1.50 -3.64 -14.68
C LEU A 63 -0.88 -5.01 -14.92
N GLU A 64 -1.65 -6.10 -15.08
CA GLU A 64 -1.08 -7.43 -15.32
C GLU A 64 -0.05 -7.44 -16.47
N THR A 65 -0.32 -6.71 -17.55
CA THR A 65 0.54 -6.62 -18.74
C THR A 65 1.28 -5.29 -18.88
N ASN A 66 1.07 -4.33 -17.96
CA ASN A 66 1.70 -3.02 -18.05
C ASN A 66 3.19 -3.08 -17.66
N THR A 67 4.06 -2.50 -18.49
CA THR A 67 5.52 -2.53 -18.34
C THR A 67 6.13 -1.19 -17.91
N HIS A 68 5.32 -0.16 -17.69
CA HIS A 68 5.79 1.21 -17.45
C HIS A 68 5.42 1.77 -16.07
N VAL A 69 4.23 1.47 -15.56
CA VAL A 69 3.76 1.98 -14.26
C VAL A 69 4.58 1.36 -13.13
N LYS A 70 5.33 2.20 -12.41
CA LYS A 70 6.15 1.81 -11.26
C LYS A 70 5.46 2.07 -9.93
N LYS A 71 4.50 2.99 -9.89
CA LYS A 71 3.78 3.35 -8.67
C LYS A 71 2.28 3.43 -8.91
N PHE A 72 1.51 2.76 -8.07
CA PHE A 72 0.05 2.80 -8.11
C PHE A 72 -0.50 3.08 -6.71
N SER A 73 -1.37 4.08 -6.60
CA SER A 73 -1.96 4.50 -5.33
C SER A 73 -3.47 4.68 -5.48
N LEU A 74 -4.24 4.07 -4.59
CA LEU A 74 -5.70 4.16 -4.52
C LEU A 74 -6.17 4.36 -3.07
N ALA A 75 -5.41 5.14 -2.31
CA ALA A 75 -5.71 5.42 -0.92
C ALA A 75 -7.03 6.21 -0.80
N ALA A 76 -7.84 5.88 0.21
CA ALA A 76 -9.12 6.56 0.47
C ALA A 76 -10.10 6.57 -0.72
N THR A 77 -10.18 5.47 -1.48
CA THR A 77 -11.07 5.30 -2.65
C THR A 77 -12.32 4.46 -2.36
N ARG A 78 -12.51 4.02 -1.11
CA ARG A 78 -13.55 3.06 -0.69
C ARG A 78 -13.38 1.66 -1.29
N SER A 79 -12.14 1.28 -1.58
CA SER A 79 -11.80 -0.08 -2.04
C SER A 79 -12.07 -1.14 -0.96
N ASN A 80 -12.30 -2.38 -1.37
CA ASN A 80 -12.68 -3.51 -0.52
C ASN A 80 -11.98 -4.81 -0.97
N ASP A 81 -12.28 -5.94 -0.32
CA ASP A 81 -11.61 -7.22 -0.59
C ASP A 81 -11.60 -7.65 -2.07
N PRO A 82 -12.70 -7.52 -2.85
CA PRO A 82 -12.65 -7.78 -4.29
C PRO A 82 -11.61 -6.98 -5.06
N VAL A 83 -11.35 -5.73 -4.67
CA VAL A 83 -10.28 -4.92 -5.27
C VAL A 83 -8.92 -5.44 -4.82
N ALA A 84 -8.73 -5.68 -3.52
CA ALA A 84 -7.48 -6.22 -2.98
C ALA A 84 -7.09 -7.55 -3.62
N ILE A 85 -8.05 -8.46 -3.82
CA ILE A 85 -7.84 -9.75 -4.50
C ILE A 85 -7.43 -9.54 -5.96
N ALA A 86 -8.08 -8.62 -6.68
CA ALA A 86 -7.68 -8.32 -8.06
C ALA A 86 -6.24 -7.78 -8.14
N PHE A 87 -5.83 -6.94 -7.18
CA PHE A 87 -4.44 -6.50 -7.08
C PHE A 87 -3.49 -7.63 -6.66
N ALA A 88 -3.91 -8.56 -5.81
CA ALA A 88 -3.12 -9.75 -5.47
C ALA A 88 -2.87 -10.64 -6.69
N ASP A 89 -3.91 -10.93 -7.48
CA ASP A 89 -3.78 -11.71 -8.72
C ASP A 89 -2.86 -10.99 -9.72
N MET A 90 -2.99 -9.66 -9.84
CA MET A 90 -2.09 -8.86 -10.66
C MET A 90 -0.64 -8.94 -10.19
N LEU A 91 -0.38 -8.88 -8.88
CA LEU A 91 0.98 -8.95 -8.33
C LEU A 91 1.66 -10.28 -8.63
N LYS A 92 0.94 -11.38 -8.79
CA LYS A 92 1.55 -12.67 -9.19
C LYS A 92 2.12 -12.63 -10.62
N VAL A 93 1.53 -11.80 -11.48
CA VAL A 93 1.88 -11.72 -12.91
C VAL A 93 2.78 -10.53 -13.22
N ASN A 94 2.49 -9.35 -12.68
CA ASN A 94 3.19 -8.13 -13.03
C ASN A 94 4.63 -8.09 -12.47
N LYS A 95 5.59 -7.80 -13.35
CA LYS A 95 7.04 -7.72 -13.03
C LYS A 95 7.60 -6.29 -13.17
N THR A 96 6.76 -5.30 -12.94
CA THR A 96 7.06 -3.90 -13.25
C THR A 96 6.86 -2.99 -12.04
N LEU A 97 5.74 -3.17 -11.35
CA LEU A 97 5.31 -2.32 -10.25
C LEU A 97 6.31 -2.39 -9.09
N LYS A 98 6.64 -1.23 -8.53
CA LYS A 98 7.58 -1.06 -7.42
C LYS A 98 6.88 -0.64 -6.13
N SER A 99 5.82 0.15 -6.22
CA SER A 99 5.07 0.68 -5.08
C SER A 99 3.57 0.52 -5.27
N LEU A 100 2.90 -0.06 -4.27
CA LEU A 100 1.45 -0.15 -4.18
C LEU A 100 0.96 0.47 -2.88
N ASN A 101 0.09 1.48 -2.97
CA ASN A 101 -0.56 2.08 -1.80
C ASN A 101 -2.07 1.89 -1.82
N ILE A 102 -2.58 1.11 -0.86
CA ILE A 102 -3.97 0.72 -0.65
C ILE A 102 -4.51 1.24 0.72
N GLU A 103 -3.83 2.20 1.35
CA GLU A 103 -4.20 2.76 2.65
C GLU A 103 -5.62 3.34 2.72
N SER A 104 -6.16 3.44 3.94
CA SER A 104 -7.41 4.19 4.19
C SER A 104 -8.63 3.67 3.42
N ASN A 105 -8.77 2.35 3.31
CA ASN A 105 -9.85 1.68 2.58
C ASN A 105 -10.69 0.77 3.50
N PHE A 106 -11.54 -0.07 2.91
CA PHE A 106 -12.49 -0.97 3.58
C PHE A 106 -12.06 -2.44 3.40
N ILE A 107 -10.76 -2.69 3.35
CA ILE A 107 -10.20 -4.03 3.11
C ILE A 107 -10.04 -4.74 4.45
N THR A 108 -10.52 -5.96 4.51
CA THR A 108 -10.45 -6.81 5.71
C THR A 108 -9.14 -7.61 5.72
N GLY A 109 -8.92 -8.36 6.80
CA GLY A 109 -7.81 -9.31 6.87
C GLY A 109 -7.75 -10.27 5.68
N THR A 110 -8.89 -10.67 5.12
CA THR A 110 -8.94 -11.55 3.94
C THR A 110 -8.26 -10.93 2.72
N GLY A 111 -8.61 -9.68 2.37
CA GLY A 111 -8.01 -9.00 1.24
C GLY A 111 -6.54 -8.65 1.47
N ILE A 112 -6.16 -8.30 2.71
CA ILE A 112 -4.75 -8.07 3.06
C ILE A 112 -3.92 -9.34 2.93
N LEU A 113 -4.40 -10.48 3.44
CA LEU A 113 -3.66 -11.74 3.33
C LEU A 113 -3.50 -12.17 1.88
N ALA A 114 -4.50 -11.94 1.02
CA ALA A 114 -4.36 -12.19 -0.41
C ALA A 114 -3.21 -11.36 -1.02
N LEU A 115 -3.13 -10.06 -0.70
CA LEU A 115 -2.05 -9.18 -1.17
C LEU A 115 -0.67 -9.66 -0.68
N VAL A 116 -0.54 -10.03 0.59
CA VAL A 116 0.75 -10.44 1.16
C VAL A 116 1.16 -11.83 0.66
N GLU A 117 0.22 -12.76 0.45
CA GLU A 117 0.51 -14.06 -0.15
C GLU A 117 1.06 -13.92 -1.57
N ALA A 118 0.50 -13.01 -2.37
CA ALA A 118 1.00 -12.72 -3.72
C ALA A 118 2.45 -12.20 -3.74
N LEU A 119 2.95 -11.64 -2.63
CA LEU A 119 4.35 -11.18 -2.54
C LEU A 119 5.35 -12.34 -2.52
N LYS A 120 4.94 -13.57 -2.22
CA LYS A 120 5.82 -14.75 -2.34
C LYS A 120 6.20 -15.03 -3.80
N GLU A 121 5.32 -14.69 -4.73
CA GLU A 121 5.50 -14.89 -6.18
C GLU A 121 5.99 -13.61 -6.89
N ASN A 122 5.94 -12.46 -6.21
CA ASN A 122 6.37 -11.18 -6.75
C ASN A 122 7.79 -10.81 -6.30
N ASP A 123 8.67 -10.59 -7.28
CA ASP A 123 10.07 -10.26 -7.10
C ASP A 123 10.41 -8.80 -7.44
N THR A 124 9.40 -7.98 -7.75
CA THR A 124 9.61 -6.62 -8.27
C THR A 124 9.09 -5.52 -7.35
N LEU A 125 8.02 -5.78 -6.58
CA LEU A 125 7.44 -4.85 -5.63
C LEU A 125 8.38 -4.69 -4.43
N THR A 126 8.68 -3.45 -4.07
CA THR A 126 9.57 -3.13 -2.95
C THR A 126 8.87 -2.34 -1.85
N GLU A 127 7.73 -1.72 -2.15
CA GLU A 127 6.92 -0.96 -1.21
C GLU A 127 5.44 -1.35 -1.32
N ILE A 128 4.85 -1.71 -0.18
CA ILE A 128 3.41 -1.89 -0.04
C ILE A 128 2.92 -1.15 1.21
N LYS A 129 1.84 -0.38 1.06
CA LYS A 129 1.19 0.36 2.14
C LYS A 129 -0.26 -0.06 2.25
N ILE A 130 -0.66 -0.54 3.43
CA ILE A 130 -1.97 -1.13 3.69
C ILE A 130 -2.63 -0.57 4.97
N ASP A 131 -2.04 0.44 5.59
CA ASP A 131 -2.48 0.97 6.87
C ASP A 131 -3.86 1.65 6.83
N ASN A 132 -4.39 1.96 8.02
CA ASN A 132 -5.62 2.72 8.22
C ASN A 132 -6.86 2.11 7.55
N GLN A 133 -6.94 0.77 7.46
CA GLN A 133 -8.18 0.13 7.02
C GLN A 133 -9.30 0.39 8.03
N ARG A 134 -10.56 0.37 7.56
CA ARG A 134 -11.74 0.63 8.40
C ARG A 134 -11.82 -0.27 9.63
N GLN A 135 -11.33 -1.50 9.53
CA GLN A 135 -11.32 -2.48 10.61
C GLN A 135 -9.86 -2.84 10.94
N GLN A 136 -9.60 -3.08 12.22
CA GLN A 136 -8.32 -3.66 12.64
C GLN A 136 -8.19 -5.08 12.07
N LEU A 137 -7.00 -5.43 11.59
CA LEU A 137 -6.74 -6.74 10.98
C LEU A 137 -6.79 -7.89 11.99
N GLY A 138 -6.44 -7.60 13.25
CA GLY A 138 -6.42 -8.57 14.35
C GLY A 138 -5.11 -9.37 14.42
N THR A 139 -4.81 -9.87 15.61
CA THR A 139 -3.52 -10.52 15.93
C THR A 139 -3.16 -11.67 15.00
N ALA A 140 -4.13 -12.50 14.62
CA ALA A 140 -3.88 -13.67 13.77
C ALA A 140 -3.36 -13.25 12.38
N VAL A 141 -4.01 -12.26 11.77
CA VAL A 141 -3.61 -11.69 10.48
C VAL A 141 -2.23 -11.03 10.61
N GLU A 142 -1.98 -10.28 11.67
CA GLU A 142 -0.66 -9.65 11.89
C GLU A 142 0.47 -10.67 12.00
N MET A 143 0.24 -11.79 12.66
CA MET A 143 1.22 -12.87 12.80
C MET A 143 1.52 -13.55 11.46
N GLU A 144 0.48 -13.75 10.65
CA GLU A 144 0.61 -14.31 9.31
C GLU A 144 1.41 -13.37 8.39
N ILE A 145 1.09 -12.06 8.40
CA ILE A 145 1.86 -11.04 7.69
C ILE A 145 3.34 -11.11 8.09
N ALA A 146 3.63 -11.23 9.39
CA ALA A 146 5.00 -11.31 9.86
C ALA A 146 5.73 -12.56 9.36
N GLN A 147 5.08 -13.72 9.37
CA GLN A 147 5.65 -14.95 8.83
C GLN A 147 5.96 -14.81 7.33
N MET A 148 5.02 -14.29 6.53
CA MET A 148 5.23 -14.14 5.09
C MET A 148 6.36 -13.15 4.76
N LEU A 149 6.48 -12.05 5.52
CA LEU A 149 7.53 -11.05 5.28
C LEU A 149 8.92 -11.54 5.74
N GLU A 150 9.02 -12.48 6.67
CA GLU A 150 10.29 -13.13 7.02
C GLU A 150 10.84 -14.01 5.88
N GLU A 151 9.94 -14.61 5.10
CA GLU A 151 10.25 -15.44 3.93
C GLU A 151 10.50 -14.59 2.66
N ASN A 152 10.03 -13.34 2.63
CA ASN A 152 10.22 -12.42 1.52
C ASN A 152 11.50 -11.58 1.67
N SER A 153 12.32 -11.53 0.62
CA SER A 153 13.58 -10.77 0.58
C SER A 153 13.55 -9.49 -0.27
N ARG A 154 12.36 -9.07 -0.72
CA ARG A 154 12.18 -8.04 -1.75
C ARG A 154 11.51 -6.77 -1.22
N ILE A 155 10.58 -6.91 -0.27
CA ILE A 155 9.93 -5.77 0.36
C ILE A 155 10.93 -5.02 1.24
N LEU A 156 11.09 -3.73 0.95
CA LEU A 156 11.97 -2.80 1.65
C LEU A 156 11.18 -1.84 2.55
N LYS A 157 9.89 -1.65 2.25
CA LYS A 157 8.98 -0.79 3.01
C LYS A 157 7.61 -1.44 3.12
N PHE A 158 7.19 -1.71 4.35
CA PHE A 158 5.86 -2.23 4.66
C PHE A 158 5.10 -1.23 5.53
N GLY A 159 4.15 -0.51 4.93
CA GLY A 159 3.33 0.51 5.59
C GLY A 159 2.15 -0.11 6.32
N TYR A 160 2.34 -0.47 7.58
CA TYR A 160 1.28 -0.92 8.49
C TYR A 160 1.70 -0.77 9.95
N GLN A 161 0.86 -0.13 10.77
CA GLN A 161 1.07 -0.04 12.20
C GLN A 161 0.58 -1.29 12.94
N PHE A 162 1.47 -2.25 13.16
CA PHE A 162 1.20 -3.46 13.93
C PHE A 162 0.73 -3.15 15.36
N THR A 163 -0.39 -3.74 15.76
CA THR A 163 -0.96 -3.58 17.10
C THR A 163 -0.19 -4.37 18.16
N LYS A 164 0.35 -5.54 17.80
CA LYS A 164 1.12 -6.39 18.73
C LYS A 164 2.63 -6.25 18.54
N GLN A 165 3.36 -6.27 19.65
CA GLN A 165 4.83 -6.15 19.63
C GLN A 165 5.51 -7.31 18.90
N GLY A 166 5.03 -8.55 19.08
CA GLY A 166 5.58 -9.75 18.43
C GLY A 166 5.71 -9.61 16.91
N PRO A 167 4.61 -9.47 16.15
CA PRO A 167 4.68 -9.32 14.70
C PRO A 167 5.40 -8.02 14.30
N ARG A 168 5.25 -6.93 15.05
CA ARG A 168 5.97 -5.67 14.79
C ARG A 168 7.48 -5.86 14.75
N THR A 169 8.05 -6.51 15.77
CA THR A 169 9.50 -6.72 15.87
C THR A 169 9.99 -7.67 14.77
N ARG A 170 9.23 -8.71 14.45
CA ARG A 170 9.53 -9.66 13.37
C ARG A 170 9.59 -8.96 12.00
N VAL A 171 8.56 -8.17 11.69
CA VAL A 171 8.52 -7.39 10.44
C VAL A 171 9.64 -6.36 10.39
N ALA A 172 9.89 -5.63 11.47
CA ALA A 172 11.00 -4.68 11.52
C ALA A 172 12.35 -5.36 11.23
N ALA A 173 12.61 -6.54 11.80
CA ALA A 173 13.83 -7.30 11.54
C ALA A 173 13.92 -7.78 10.07
N ALA A 174 12.83 -8.30 9.51
CA ALA A 174 12.77 -8.72 8.11
C ALA A 174 13.03 -7.56 7.15
N ILE A 175 12.41 -6.40 7.39
CA ILE A 175 12.61 -5.19 6.58
C ILE A 175 14.05 -4.67 6.70
N THR A 176 14.64 -4.64 7.89
CA THR A 176 16.05 -4.26 8.07
C THR A 176 16.97 -5.19 7.28
N LYS A 177 16.79 -6.51 7.40
CA LYS A 177 17.54 -7.52 6.64
C LYS A 177 17.46 -7.28 5.13
N ASN A 178 16.27 -6.99 4.61
CA ASN A 178 16.08 -6.78 3.17
C ASN A 178 16.77 -5.50 2.67
N ASN A 179 16.72 -4.42 3.46
CA ASN A 179 17.42 -3.18 3.15
C ASN A 179 18.95 -3.39 3.17
N ASP A 180 19.48 -4.16 4.12
CA ASP A 180 20.92 -4.47 4.19
C ASP A 180 21.38 -5.29 2.97
N LEU A 181 20.59 -6.28 2.55
CA LEU A 181 20.86 -7.06 1.33
C LEU A 181 20.85 -6.19 0.06
N GLY A 182 19.89 -5.25 -0.03
CA GLY A 182 19.82 -4.30 -1.14
C GLY A 182 21.03 -3.37 -1.20
N ASN A 183 21.46 -2.84 -0.05
CA ASN A 183 22.64 -1.98 0.04
C ASN A 183 23.93 -2.73 -0.31
N ALA A 184 24.08 -3.97 0.18
CA ALA A 184 25.24 -4.81 -0.14
C ALA A 184 25.35 -5.09 -1.65
N ALA A 185 24.22 -5.38 -2.32
CA ALA A 185 24.20 -5.60 -3.77
C ALA A 185 24.65 -4.34 -4.55
N ILE A 186 24.25 -3.15 -4.10
CA ILE A 186 24.67 -1.87 -4.70
C ILE A 186 26.17 -1.64 -4.51
N ILE A 187 26.69 -1.85 -3.29
CA ILE A 187 28.12 -1.65 -3.00
C ILE A 187 28.99 -2.58 -3.87
N CYS A 188 28.61 -3.85 -4.01
CA CYS A 188 29.33 -4.79 -4.87
C CYS A 188 29.27 -4.40 -6.36
N ALA A 189 28.16 -3.82 -6.83
CA ALA A 189 27.99 -3.39 -8.22
C ALA A 189 28.80 -2.14 -8.59
N VAL A 190 29.12 -1.26 -7.62
CA VAL A 190 29.91 -0.03 -7.84
C VAL A 190 31.41 -0.28 -7.65
N SER A 191 31.79 -1.42 -7.04
CA SER A 191 33.18 -1.79 -6.74
C SER A 191 33.83 -2.67 -7.81
N ASN A 192 33.11 -3.00 -8.89
CA ASN A 192 33.58 -3.73 -10.09
C ASN A 192 33.47 -2.83 -11.32
#